data_AF-A0A4P5PLS8-F1
#
_entry.id   AF-A0A4P5PLS8-F1
#
_cell.length_a   1.000
_cell.length_b   1.000
_cell.length_c   1.000
_cell.angle_alpha   90.00
_cell.angle_beta   90.00
_cell.angle_gamma   90.00
#
_symmetry.space_group_name_H-M   'P 1'
#
loop_
_entity.id
_entity.type
_entity.pdbx_description
1 polymer ?
#
loop_
_entity_poly.entity_id
_entity_poly.type
_entity_poly.pdbx_seq_one_letter_code
_entity_poly.pdbx_strand_id
1 'polypeptide(L)'
;MKIQTKTETGKKKRHIEIKEELTVLKYENRELLKNGTLSIGTLQILFILSFLLTVFLVWLIPKIWADRIDISLQSLVVITAGIPTIYLWIINQRKKERQIILEMERELNVRFVKSVELFSNRETFMAGCYSLATLINDWSEMDVSIQKAHSQMEKSARVLFNVDREDSRLSDQKILDQYLALLRETFVSTLRIGDSVIDYNLKLLNLSMLDLHNYSTQYSYIGYDWIHDLEKLRNLTSFTSDFRETNFEFCDFTYSGLSWFLFCRSNLKGADFSHAKLFNTNFAGANLKNSRFLNTFLVDADFSNADLTNAIFINCNLEGARFNNANVSGIQITEDLLSYLQAGGIDTSNIEPIKEIRWE
;
A
#
# COMPACT_ATOMS: atom_id res chain seq x y z
N MET A 1 4.51 14.78 -36.27
CA MET A 1 5.49 14.88 -35.16
C MET A 1 5.58 16.24 -34.45
N LYS A 2 5.52 17.42 -35.11
CA LYS A 2 5.68 18.74 -34.41
C LYS A 2 4.44 19.34 -33.72
N ILE A 3 3.22 18.83 -33.98
CA ILE A 3 1.96 19.39 -33.42
C ILE A 3 1.52 18.62 -32.15
N GLN A 4 1.83 17.32 -32.04
CA GLN A 4 1.57 16.51 -30.85
C GLN A 4 2.49 16.87 -29.66
N THR A 5 3.73 17.30 -29.93
CA THR A 5 4.70 17.66 -28.88
C THR A 5 4.37 18.97 -28.17
N LYS A 6 3.67 19.93 -28.82
CA LYS A 6 3.21 21.18 -28.18
C LYS A 6 2.01 21.00 -27.27
N THR A 7 1.13 20.03 -27.57
CA THR A 7 -0.07 19.74 -26.77
C THR A 7 0.26 18.87 -25.55
N GLU A 8 1.22 17.95 -25.67
CA GLU A 8 1.74 17.19 -24.53
C GLU A 8 2.57 18.02 -23.57
N THR A 9 3.41 18.94 -24.06
CA THR A 9 4.17 19.87 -23.20
C THR A 9 3.26 20.86 -22.47
N GLY A 10 2.20 21.36 -23.11
CA GLY A 10 1.19 22.20 -22.46
C GLY A 10 0.39 21.48 -21.36
N LYS A 11 0.02 20.20 -21.58
CA LYS A 11 -0.67 19.38 -20.57
C LYS A 11 0.25 18.99 -19.41
N LYS A 12 1.51 18.64 -19.68
CA LYS A 12 2.50 18.32 -18.65
C LYS A 12 2.84 19.54 -17.78
N LYS A 13 2.94 20.73 -18.39
CA LYS A 13 3.13 22.00 -17.67
C LYS A 13 1.94 22.34 -16.79
N ARG A 14 0.71 22.20 -17.32
CA ARG A 14 -0.52 22.42 -16.56
C ARG A 14 -0.68 21.45 -15.39
N HIS A 15 -0.24 20.20 -15.54
CA HIS A 15 -0.25 19.22 -14.46
C HIS A 15 0.72 19.55 -13.32
N ILE A 16 1.91 20.07 -13.65
CA ILE A 16 2.88 20.57 -12.67
C ILE A 16 2.31 21.80 -11.97
N GLU A 17 1.74 22.75 -12.72
CA GLU A 17 1.09 23.95 -12.17
C GLU A 17 -0.07 23.58 -11.22
N ILE A 18 -0.91 22.61 -11.58
CA ILE A 18 -2.00 22.11 -10.71
C ILE A 18 -1.46 21.40 -9.45
N LYS A 19 -0.39 20.59 -9.58
CA LYS A 19 0.27 19.97 -8.41
C LYS A 19 0.84 21.05 -7.48
N GLU A 20 1.52 22.06 -8.03
CA GLU A 20 2.06 23.19 -7.25
C GLU A 20 0.95 23.99 -6.55
N GLU A 21 -0.14 24.33 -7.25
CA GLU A 21 -1.31 25.00 -6.65
C GLU A 21 -1.91 24.19 -5.49
N LEU A 22 -2.05 22.87 -5.65
CA LEU A 22 -2.51 21.99 -4.56
C LEU A 22 -1.52 21.93 -3.40
N THR A 23 -0.22 21.95 -3.68
CA THR A 23 0.81 21.89 -2.64
C THR A 23 0.80 23.19 -1.83
N VAL A 24 0.65 24.34 -2.50
CA VAL A 24 0.50 25.66 -1.87
C VAL A 24 -0.78 25.72 -1.04
N LEU A 25 -1.94 25.33 -1.61
CA LEU A 25 -3.21 25.27 -0.88
C LEU A 25 -3.12 24.35 0.34
N LYS A 26 -2.48 23.19 0.20
CA LYS A 26 -2.24 22.25 1.32
C LYS A 26 -1.28 22.81 2.36
N TYR A 27 -0.25 23.55 1.98
CA TYR A 27 0.71 24.14 2.89
C TYR A 27 0.06 25.29 3.69
N GLU A 28 -0.66 26.18 3.01
CA GLU A 28 -1.46 27.23 3.64
C GLU A 28 -2.53 26.65 4.58
N ASN A 29 -3.16 25.53 4.21
CA ASN A 29 -4.15 24.87 5.05
C ASN A 29 -3.55 24.00 6.16
N ARG A 30 -2.34 23.46 6.03
CA ARG A 30 -1.71 22.56 7.04
C ARG A 30 -1.37 23.26 8.34
N GLU A 31 -0.95 24.52 8.32
CA GLU A 31 -0.73 25.28 9.55
C GLU A 31 -2.05 25.64 10.26
N LEU A 32 -3.11 25.88 9.50
CA LEU A 32 -4.45 26.15 10.04
C LEU A 32 -5.19 24.89 10.53
N LEU A 33 -4.89 23.71 9.96
CA LEU A 33 -5.55 22.43 10.28
C LEU A 33 -4.85 21.61 11.38
N LYS A 34 -3.57 21.85 11.67
CA LYS A 34 -2.83 21.18 12.77
C LYS A 34 -3.43 21.46 14.15
N ASN A 35 -4.11 22.59 14.30
CA ASN A 35 -4.81 22.96 15.53
C ASN A 35 -6.29 22.61 15.41
N GLY A 36 -6.61 21.32 15.57
CA GLY A 36 -7.94 20.79 15.88
C GLY A 36 -9.12 21.51 15.22
N THR A 37 -9.35 21.28 13.93
CA THR A 37 -10.55 21.84 13.30
C THR A 37 -11.80 21.08 13.72
N LEU A 38 -12.75 21.83 14.29
CA LEU A 38 -14.13 21.43 14.50
C LEU A 38 -14.70 20.82 13.21
N SER A 39 -15.37 19.67 13.32
CA SER A 39 -16.10 19.01 12.22
C SER A 39 -17.01 20.00 11.46
N ILE A 40 -17.31 19.72 10.17
CA ILE A 40 -18.23 20.54 9.37
C ILE A 40 -19.57 20.73 10.09
N GLY A 41 -20.07 19.68 10.75
CA GLY A 41 -21.30 19.73 11.53
C GLY A 41 -21.19 20.70 12.70
N THR A 42 -20.09 20.67 13.45
CA THR A 42 -19.85 21.62 14.55
C THR A 42 -19.66 23.06 14.05
N LEU A 43 -19.04 23.27 12.89
CA LEU A 43 -18.92 24.60 12.28
C LEU A 43 -20.27 25.13 11.77
N GLN A 44 -21.13 24.26 11.23
CA GLN A 44 -22.51 24.60 10.85
C GLN A 44 -23.35 24.99 12.07
N ILE A 45 -23.23 24.23 13.15
CA ILE A 45 -23.93 24.52 14.41
C ILE A 45 -23.45 25.86 14.98
N LEU A 46 -22.13 26.11 15.01
CA LEU A 46 -21.56 27.39 15.44
C LEU A 46 -22.01 28.56 14.56
N PHE A 47 -22.11 28.35 13.24
CA PHE A 47 -22.65 29.33 12.31
C PHE A 47 -24.11 29.68 12.63
N ILE A 48 -24.96 28.67 12.78
CA ILE A 48 -26.39 28.84 13.08
C ILE A 48 -26.58 29.52 14.45
N LEU A 49 -25.83 29.09 15.47
CA LEU A 49 -25.87 29.70 16.80
C LEU A 49 -25.41 31.16 16.78
N SER A 50 -24.31 31.47 16.09
CA SER A 50 -23.81 32.85 15.94
C SER A 50 -24.81 33.74 15.21
N PHE A 51 -25.43 33.23 14.14
CA PHE A 51 -26.44 33.95 13.36
C PHE A 51 -27.75 34.18 14.15
N LEU A 52 -28.22 33.17 14.89
CA LEU A 52 -29.38 33.32 15.76
C LEU A 52 -29.10 34.31 16.89
N LEU A 53 -27.89 34.29 17.45
CA LEU A 53 -27.47 35.23 18.48
C LEU A 53 -27.42 36.67 17.96
N THR A 54 -26.92 36.91 16.75
CA THR A 54 -26.93 38.27 16.16
C THR A 54 -28.33 38.77 15.89
N VAL A 55 -29.20 37.93 15.31
CA VAL A 55 -30.60 38.30 15.07
C VAL A 55 -31.33 38.55 16.38
N PHE A 56 -31.11 37.72 17.41
CA PHE A 56 -31.69 37.90 18.74
C PHE A 56 -31.23 39.22 19.39
N LEU A 57 -29.92 39.51 19.37
CA LEU A 57 -29.38 40.75 19.92
C LEU A 57 -29.92 41.98 19.18
N VAL A 58 -30.01 41.95 17.84
CA VAL A 58 -30.57 43.06 17.05
C VAL A 58 -32.07 43.24 17.30
N TRP A 59 -32.83 42.15 17.46
CA TRP A 59 -34.27 42.21 17.71
C TRP A 59 -34.63 42.63 19.14
N LEU A 60 -33.83 42.23 20.14
CA LEU A 60 -34.01 42.64 21.54
C LEU A 60 -33.68 44.13 21.75
N ILE A 61 -32.87 44.72 20.87
CA ILE A 61 -32.45 46.12 20.89
C ILE A 61 -33.27 46.89 19.84
N PRO A 62 -34.58 47.10 20.07
CA PRO A 62 -34.98 48.47 20.36
C PRO A 62 -36.23 48.57 21.26
N LYS A 63 -36.01 48.99 22.52
CA LYS A 63 -36.95 49.86 23.26
C LYS A 63 -36.42 50.46 24.57
N ILE A 64 -35.31 49.97 25.12
CA ILE A 64 -34.90 50.35 26.50
C ILE A 64 -33.57 51.13 26.56
N TRP A 65 -32.69 51.07 25.53
CA TRP A 65 -31.30 51.56 25.65
C TRP A 65 -30.73 52.29 24.42
N ALA A 66 -31.55 52.94 23.60
CA ALA A 66 -31.08 53.60 22.36
C ALA A 66 -30.02 54.71 22.59
N ASP A 67 -30.00 55.33 23.77
CA ASP A 67 -29.13 56.50 24.06
C ASP A 67 -27.79 56.17 24.76
N ARG A 68 -27.47 54.89 25.02
CA ARG A 68 -26.20 54.47 25.67
C ARG A 68 -25.54 53.27 24.99
N ILE A 69 -25.46 53.27 23.67
CA ILE A 69 -24.79 52.17 22.96
C ILE A 69 -23.28 52.44 22.92
N ASP A 70 -22.59 51.85 23.88
CA ASP A 70 -21.13 51.88 24.04
C ASP A 70 -20.41 51.04 22.96
N ILE A 71 -19.15 51.38 22.68
CA ILE A 71 -18.24 50.77 21.70
C ILE A 71 -18.17 49.22 21.82
N SER A 72 -18.46 48.67 23.01
CA SER A 72 -18.47 47.23 23.31
C SER A 72 -19.49 46.43 22.50
N LEU A 73 -20.62 47.02 22.12
CA LEU A 73 -21.69 46.33 21.38
C LEU A 73 -21.37 46.22 19.89
N GLN A 74 -20.69 47.23 19.33
CA GLN A 74 -20.16 47.16 17.96
C GLN A 74 -19.09 46.07 17.85
N SER A 75 -18.18 45.97 18.83
CA SER A 75 -17.19 44.88 18.88
C SER A 75 -17.82 43.49 18.92
N LEU A 76 -18.93 43.33 19.64
CA LEU A 76 -19.65 42.07 19.76
C LEU A 76 -20.36 41.66 18.45
N VAL A 77 -20.91 42.63 17.73
CA VAL A 77 -21.47 42.43 16.38
C VAL A 77 -20.37 42.07 15.37
N VAL A 78 -19.18 42.67 15.46
CA VAL A 78 -18.04 42.31 14.60
C VAL A 78 -17.54 40.89 14.86
N ILE A 79 -17.43 40.47 16.13
CA ILE A 79 -17.00 39.11 16.50
C ILE A 79 -18.01 38.06 16.02
N THR A 80 -19.30 38.33 16.19
CA THR A 80 -20.37 37.40 15.79
C THR A 80 -20.61 37.36 14.27
N ALA A 81 -20.25 38.43 13.55
CA ALA A 81 -20.19 38.44 12.07
C ALA A 81 -18.91 37.79 11.50
N GLY A 82 -17.83 37.73 12.27
CA GLY A 82 -16.54 37.12 11.87
C GLY A 82 -16.57 35.60 11.72
N ILE A 83 -17.35 34.90 12.56
CA ILE A 83 -17.50 33.44 12.48
C ILE A 83 -18.20 33.02 11.16
N PRO A 84 -19.30 33.66 10.72
CA PRO A 84 -19.90 33.50 9.40
C PRO A 84 -18.95 33.70 8.23
N THR A 85 -18.13 34.75 8.24
CA THR A 85 -17.20 35.04 7.13
C THR A 85 -16.07 34.02 7.06
N ILE A 86 -15.52 33.60 8.20
CA ILE A 86 -14.53 32.50 8.27
C ILE A 86 -15.16 31.19 7.78
N TYR A 87 -16.39 30.86 8.19
CA TYR A 87 -17.10 29.66 7.75
C TYR A 87 -17.33 29.63 6.23
N LEU A 88 -17.83 30.74 5.65
CA LEU A 88 -18.02 30.87 4.21
C LEU A 88 -16.69 30.80 3.44
N TRP A 89 -15.63 31.39 3.99
CA TRP A 89 -14.28 31.29 3.42
C TRP A 89 -13.78 29.84 3.42
N ILE A 90 -13.90 29.10 4.53
CA ILE A 90 -13.53 27.67 4.61
C ILE A 90 -14.32 26.84 3.59
N ILE A 91 -15.64 27.04 3.47
CA ILE A 91 -16.44 26.34 2.45
C ILE A 91 -15.95 26.66 1.05
N ASN A 92 -15.66 27.94 0.78
CA ASN A 92 -15.22 28.36 -0.55
C ASN A 92 -13.86 27.74 -0.90
N GLN A 93 -12.92 27.68 0.06
CA GLN A 93 -11.64 26.99 -0.12
C GLN A 93 -11.84 25.50 -0.38
N ARG A 94 -12.67 24.83 0.42
CA ARG A 94 -13.00 23.40 0.19
C ARG A 94 -13.69 23.15 -1.15
N LYS A 95 -14.52 24.08 -1.63
CA LYS A 95 -15.13 24.00 -2.98
C LYS A 95 -14.06 24.12 -4.08
N LYS A 96 -13.10 25.03 -3.94
CA LYS A 96 -11.97 25.16 -4.87
C LYS A 96 -11.10 23.89 -4.86
N GLU A 97 -10.70 23.40 -3.69
CA GLU A 97 -9.96 22.13 -3.56
C GLU A 97 -10.69 20.98 -4.24
N ARG A 98 -12.00 20.85 -4.02
CA ARG A 98 -12.82 19.80 -4.67
C ARG A 98 -12.87 19.95 -6.18
N GLN A 99 -12.93 21.16 -6.72
CA GLN A 99 -12.90 21.39 -8.16
C GLN A 99 -11.56 20.98 -8.78
N ILE A 100 -10.45 21.34 -8.13
CA ILE A 100 -9.10 20.98 -8.58
C ILE A 100 -8.92 19.45 -8.56
N ILE A 101 -9.39 18.77 -7.51
CA ILE A 101 -9.35 17.30 -7.41
C ILE A 101 -10.15 16.65 -8.55
N LEU A 102 -11.35 17.17 -8.85
CA LEU A 102 -12.18 16.66 -9.95
C LEU A 102 -11.53 16.89 -11.34
N GLU A 103 -10.82 18.01 -11.52
CA GLU A 103 -10.09 18.28 -12.76
C GLU A 103 -8.87 17.35 -12.91
N MET A 104 -8.11 17.14 -11.83
CA MET A 104 -7.02 16.15 -11.80
C MET A 104 -7.53 14.73 -12.06
N GLU A 105 -8.64 14.32 -11.44
CA GLU A 105 -9.24 13.00 -11.65
C GLU A 105 -9.60 12.81 -13.14
N ARG A 106 -10.21 13.81 -13.78
CA ARG A 106 -10.50 13.76 -15.21
C ARG A 106 -9.22 13.64 -16.05
N GLU A 107 -8.19 14.41 -15.72
CA GLU A 107 -6.92 14.36 -16.45
C GLU A 107 -6.26 12.97 -16.33
N LEU A 108 -6.18 12.41 -15.13
CA LEU A 108 -5.60 11.10 -14.87
C LEU A 108 -6.37 9.97 -15.55
N ASN A 109 -7.71 10.02 -15.55
CA ASN A 109 -8.53 9.05 -16.27
C ASN A 109 -8.29 9.11 -17.80
N VAL A 110 -8.14 10.31 -18.37
CA VAL A 110 -7.79 10.46 -19.80
C VAL A 110 -6.39 9.90 -20.09
N ARG A 111 -5.42 10.13 -19.20
CA ARG A 111 -4.09 9.53 -19.32
C ARG A 111 -4.17 8.02 -19.28
N PHE A 112 -4.93 7.44 -18.36
CA PHE A 112 -5.08 5.99 -18.23
C PHE A 112 -5.54 5.33 -19.53
N VAL A 113 -6.59 5.85 -20.17
CA VAL A 113 -7.08 5.31 -21.46
C VAL A 113 -5.99 5.35 -22.52
N LYS A 114 -5.25 6.46 -22.62
CA LYS A 114 -4.14 6.59 -23.57
C LYS A 114 -2.98 5.64 -23.25
N SER A 115 -2.67 5.42 -21.97
CA SER A 115 -1.63 4.49 -21.53
C SER A 115 -1.98 3.05 -21.92
N VAL A 116 -3.25 2.65 -21.76
CA VAL A 116 -3.73 1.32 -22.17
C VAL A 116 -3.70 1.14 -23.68
N GLU A 117 -4.03 2.19 -24.45
CA GLU A 117 -3.91 2.18 -25.92
C GLU A 117 -2.46 1.99 -26.37
N LEU A 118 -1.52 2.73 -25.76
CA LEU A 118 -0.09 2.59 -26.03
C LEU A 118 0.44 1.20 -25.64
N PHE A 119 -0.03 0.67 -24.51
CA PHE A 119 0.33 -0.65 -24.01
C PHE A 119 -0.15 -1.76 -24.95
N SER A 120 -1.30 -1.61 -25.59
CA SER A 120 -1.87 -2.60 -26.50
C SER A 120 -1.10 -2.73 -27.83
N ASN A 121 -0.40 -1.67 -28.24
CA ASN A 121 0.37 -1.66 -29.48
C ASN A 121 1.82 -2.13 -29.24
N ARG A 122 2.32 -3.04 -30.09
CA ARG A 122 3.65 -3.64 -29.99
C ARG A 122 4.79 -2.62 -30.07
N GLU A 123 4.67 -1.61 -30.93
CA GLU A 123 5.72 -0.60 -31.11
C GLU A 123 5.83 0.38 -29.93
N THR A 124 4.72 0.61 -29.23
CA THR A 124 4.64 1.57 -28.12
C THR A 124 4.49 0.90 -26.76
N PHE A 125 4.62 -0.43 -26.69
CA PHE A 125 4.37 -1.22 -25.48
C PHE A 125 5.09 -0.67 -24.25
N MET A 126 6.41 -0.46 -24.35
CA MET A 126 7.20 0.07 -23.23
C MET A 126 6.78 1.50 -22.84
N ALA A 127 6.40 2.34 -23.79
CA ALA A 127 5.87 3.68 -23.47
C ALA A 127 4.54 3.59 -22.70
N GLY A 128 3.69 2.62 -23.05
CA GLY A 128 2.50 2.26 -22.29
C GLY A 128 2.84 1.79 -20.86
N CYS A 129 3.81 0.89 -20.71
CA CYS A 129 4.26 0.39 -19.40
C CYS A 129 4.76 1.52 -18.49
N TYR A 130 5.67 2.37 -18.99
CA TYR A 130 6.16 3.53 -18.23
C TYR A 130 5.02 4.47 -17.87
N SER A 131 4.09 4.72 -18.80
CA SER A 131 2.96 5.61 -18.54
C SER A 131 2.03 5.05 -17.46
N LEU A 132 1.76 3.74 -17.44
CA LEU A 132 0.97 3.07 -16.40
C LEU A 132 1.68 3.11 -15.04
N ALA A 133 3.00 2.86 -15.01
CA ALA A 133 3.80 2.95 -13.79
C ALA A 133 3.79 4.37 -13.20
N THR A 134 3.94 5.41 -14.05
CA THR A 134 3.83 6.80 -13.59
C THR A 134 2.43 7.13 -13.08
N LEU A 135 1.38 6.56 -13.68
CA LEU A 135 0.00 6.74 -13.25
C LEU A 135 -0.23 6.17 -11.85
N ILE A 136 0.31 4.98 -11.57
CA ILE A 136 0.26 4.38 -10.23
C ILE A 136 0.92 5.32 -9.22
N ASN A 137 2.10 5.85 -9.52
CA ASN A 137 2.78 6.78 -8.62
C ASN A 137 1.99 8.11 -8.46
N ASP A 138 1.48 8.69 -9.54
CA ASP A 138 0.70 9.94 -9.51
C ASP A 138 -0.57 9.80 -8.65
N TRP A 139 -1.26 8.67 -8.73
CA TRP A 139 -2.41 8.38 -7.88
C TRP A 139 -2.01 8.16 -6.41
N SER A 140 -0.83 7.58 -6.14
CA SER A 140 -0.33 7.38 -4.77
C SER A 140 -0.12 8.68 -4.01
N GLU A 141 0.15 9.78 -4.73
CA GLU A 141 0.34 11.12 -4.15
C GLU A 141 -0.99 11.83 -3.83
N MET A 142 -2.15 11.29 -4.27
CA MET A 142 -3.46 11.92 -4.10
C MET A 142 -4.09 11.63 -2.73
N ASP A 143 -3.79 12.49 -1.75
CA ASP A 143 -4.17 12.39 -0.33
C ASP A 143 -5.68 12.54 0.02
N VAL A 144 -6.60 12.77 -0.96
CA VAL A 144 -7.94 13.34 -0.65
C VAL A 144 -9.14 12.40 -0.90
N SER A 145 -8.94 11.25 -1.56
CA SER A 145 -9.97 10.21 -1.62
C SER A 145 -9.36 8.81 -1.76
N ILE A 146 -8.82 8.32 -0.65
CA ILE A 146 -8.14 7.02 -0.49
C ILE A 146 -8.82 5.93 -1.34
N GLN A 147 -10.13 5.71 -1.18
CA GLN A 147 -10.85 4.63 -1.87
C GLN A 147 -10.88 4.72 -3.41
N LYS A 148 -11.04 5.92 -3.99
CA LYS A 148 -11.12 6.08 -5.45
C LYS A 148 -9.75 6.07 -6.12
N ALA A 149 -8.76 6.69 -5.48
CA ALA A 149 -7.38 6.65 -5.94
C ALA A 149 -6.87 5.20 -5.96
N HIS A 150 -7.15 4.44 -4.90
CA HIS A 150 -6.80 3.02 -4.82
C HIS A 150 -7.44 2.20 -5.94
N SER A 151 -8.72 2.40 -6.23
CA SER A 151 -9.40 1.69 -7.34
C SER A 151 -8.78 1.98 -8.72
N GLN A 152 -8.29 3.21 -8.96
CA GLN A 152 -7.67 3.55 -10.24
C GLN A 152 -6.21 3.08 -10.34
N MET A 153 -5.48 3.08 -9.23
CA MET A 153 -4.17 2.44 -9.13
C MET A 153 -4.28 0.95 -9.39
N GLU A 154 -5.28 0.29 -8.80
CA GLU A 154 -5.56 -1.14 -8.99
C GLU A 154 -5.80 -1.47 -10.46
N LYS A 155 -6.66 -0.71 -11.16
CA LYS A 155 -6.89 -0.89 -12.60
C LYS A 155 -5.60 -0.75 -13.41
N SER A 156 -4.77 0.23 -13.07
CA SER A 156 -3.49 0.48 -13.75
C SER A 156 -2.50 -0.64 -13.51
N ALA A 157 -2.40 -1.12 -12.27
CA ALA A 157 -1.54 -2.22 -11.88
C ALA A 157 -2.01 -3.54 -12.53
N ARG A 158 -3.31 -3.85 -12.54
CA ARG A 158 -3.84 -5.05 -13.21
C ARG A 158 -3.46 -5.11 -14.69
N VAL A 159 -3.53 -3.99 -15.41
CA VAL A 159 -3.07 -3.95 -16.81
C VAL A 159 -1.57 -4.17 -16.91
N LEU A 160 -0.79 -3.54 -16.04
CA LEU A 160 0.66 -3.60 -16.08
C LEU A 160 1.22 -4.99 -15.71
N PHE A 161 0.68 -5.65 -14.68
CA PHE A 161 1.21 -6.91 -14.15
C PHE A 161 0.62 -8.16 -14.85
N ASN A 162 -0.53 -8.07 -15.51
CA ASN A 162 -1.17 -9.24 -16.13
C ASN A 162 -0.71 -9.46 -17.59
N VAL A 163 0.60 -9.58 -17.80
CA VAL A 163 1.21 -9.95 -19.09
C VAL A 163 1.89 -11.30 -18.93
N ASP A 164 1.57 -12.23 -19.83
CA ASP A 164 2.19 -13.55 -19.82
C ASP A 164 3.56 -13.55 -20.47
N ARG A 165 4.43 -14.48 -20.05
CA ARG A 165 5.78 -14.65 -20.62
C ARG A 165 5.78 -14.94 -22.12
N GLU A 166 4.73 -15.60 -22.59
CA GLU A 166 4.57 -16.00 -24.00
C GLU A 166 4.06 -14.86 -24.88
N ASP A 167 3.88 -13.66 -24.32
CA ASP A 167 3.42 -12.51 -25.09
C ASP A 167 4.44 -12.13 -26.18
N SER A 168 3.96 -12.09 -27.43
CA SER A 168 4.75 -11.73 -28.61
C SER A 168 5.44 -10.35 -28.52
N ARG A 169 4.96 -9.46 -27.63
CA ARG A 169 5.56 -8.16 -27.34
C ARG A 169 6.85 -8.26 -26.51
N LEU A 170 7.03 -9.36 -25.77
CA LEU A 170 8.19 -9.64 -24.90
C LEU A 170 9.23 -10.56 -25.57
N SER A 171 9.15 -10.78 -26.88
CA SER A 171 10.07 -11.66 -27.62
C SER A 171 11.51 -11.15 -27.65
N ASP A 172 11.72 -9.84 -27.47
CA ASP A 172 13.05 -9.23 -27.39
C ASP A 172 13.53 -9.22 -25.93
N GLN A 173 14.67 -9.86 -25.67
CA GLN A 173 15.26 -9.97 -24.34
C GLN A 173 15.49 -8.59 -23.69
N LYS A 174 15.87 -7.57 -24.48
CA LYS A 174 16.10 -6.22 -23.95
C LYS A 174 14.81 -5.56 -23.48
N ILE A 175 13.70 -5.78 -24.19
CA ILE A 175 12.38 -5.28 -23.81
C ILE A 175 11.90 -6.02 -22.56
N LEU A 176 12.10 -7.33 -22.51
CA LEU A 176 11.78 -8.15 -21.33
C LEU A 176 12.53 -7.63 -20.10
N ASP A 177 13.85 -7.44 -20.16
CA ASP A 177 14.65 -6.97 -19.03
C ASP A 177 14.19 -5.58 -18.53
N GLN A 178 13.87 -4.66 -19.45
CA GLN A 178 13.36 -3.33 -19.11
C GLN A 178 11.97 -3.41 -18.46
N TYR A 179 11.09 -4.26 -18.99
CA TYR A 179 9.76 -4.47 -18.45
C TYR A 179 9.83 -5.08 -17.04
N LEU A 180 10.67 -6.10 -16.84
CA LEU A 180 10.87 -6.73 -15.53
C LEU A 180 11.43 -5.77 -14.49
N ALA A 181 12.41 -4.93 -14.86
CA ALA A 181 12.94 -3.89 -13.98
C ALA A 181 11.85 -2.89 -13.56
N LEU A 182 11.04 -2.44 -14.51
CA LEU A 182 9.92 -1.53 -14.25
C LEU A 182 8.86 -2.18 -13.36
N LEU A 183 8.52 -3.46 -13.58
CA LEU A 183 7.58 -4.19 -12.73
C LEU A 183 8.07 -4.25 -11.29
N ARG A 184 9.36 -4.54 -11.07
CA ARG A 184 9.96 -4.59 -9.73
C ARG A 184 9.84 -3.24 -9.00
N GLU A 185 10.17 -2.14 -9.67
CA GLU A 185 10.05 -0.80 -9.09
C GLU A 185 8.59 -0.44 -8.80
N THR A 186 7.70 -0.72 -9.74
CA THR A 186 6.28 -0.39 -9.62
C THR A 186 5.59 -1.22 -8.54
N PHE A 187 6.03 -2.47 -8.33
CA PHE A 187 5.47 -3.36 -7.32
C PHE A 187 5.62 -2.77 -5.91
N VAL A 188 6.76 -2.14 -5.60
CA VAL A 188 6.96 -1.46 -4.30
C VAL A 188 5.95 -0.33 -4.08
N SER A 189 5.60 0.40 -5.14
CA SER A 189 4.58 1.43 -5.09
C SER A 189 3.17 0.86 -4.95
N THR A 190 2.86 -0.29 -5.55
CA THR A 190 1.54 -0.91 -5.43
C THR A 190 1.29 -1.53 -4.07
N LEU A 191 2.33 -1.97 -3.37
CA LEU A 191 2.21 -2.38 -1.98
C LEU A 191 1.63 -1.24 -1.09
N ARG A 192 1.71 0.05 -1.52
CA ARG A 192 1.38 1.22 -0.65
C ARG A 192 -0.12 1.39 -0.54
N ILE A 193 -0.83 0.71 -1.43
CA ILE A 193 -2.24 0.93 -1.72
C ILE A 193 -3.12 0.42 -0.58
N GLY A 194 -2.67 -0.51 0.27
CA GLY A 194 -3.49 -1.04 1.36
C GLY A 194 -4.77 -1.78 0.90
N ASP A 195 -5.10 -2.84 1.62
CA ASP A 195 -6.38 -3.56 1.74
C ASP A 195 -7.26 -3.84 0.50
N SER A 196 -6.76 -3.68 -0.73
CA SER A 196 -7.41 -4.31 -1.89
C SER A 196 -6.75 -5.67 -2.09
N VAL A 197 -7.58 -6.71 -2.05
CA VAL A 197 -7.21 -8.08 -2.40
C VAL A 197 -6.88 -8.07 -3.90
N ILE A 198 -5.60 -8.07 -4.23
CA ILE A 198 -5.17 -8.05 -5.63
C ILE A 198 -4.53 -9.38 -5.98
N ASP A 199 -5.23 -10.11 -6.83
CA ASP A 199 -4.73 -11.27 -7.55
C ASP A 199 -3.88 -10.76 -8.73
N TYR A 200 -2.60 -10.52 -8.47
CA TYR A 200 -1.62 -10.16 -9.49
C TYR A 200 -1.03 -11.43 -10.10
N ASN A 201 -0.86 -11.48 -11.42
CA ASN A 201 -0.03 -12.50 -12.06
C ASN A 201 1.44 -12.11 -11.89
N LEU A 202 2.09 -12.62 -10.85
CA LEU A 202 3.45 -12.22 -10.47
C LEU A 202 4.53 -13.16 -11.00
N LYS A 203 4.17 -14.14 -11.82
CA LYS A 203 5.08 -15.17 -12.35
C LYS A 203 6.34 -14.62 -13.02
N LEU A 204 6.22 -13.47 -13.67
CA LEU A 204 7.34 -12.82 -14.36
C LEU A 204 8.25 -12.03 -13.41
N LEU A 205 7.79 -11.73 -12.20
CA LEU A 205 8.44 -10.77 -11.32
C LEU A 205 9.68 -11.36 -10.66
N ASN A 206 10.83 -10.70 -10.90
CA ASN A 206 12.04 -10.94 -10.15
C ASN A 206 12.15 -9.90 -9.02
N LEU A 207 11.97 -10.36 -7.80
CA LEU A 207 12.04 -9.58 -6.57
C LEU A 207 13.29 -9.86 -5.78
N SER A 208 14.32 -10.51 -6.34
CA SER A 208 15.56 -10.82 -5.61
C SER A 208 16.10 -9.63 -4.81
N MET A 209 16.50 -9.86 -3.56
CA MET A 209 16.99 -8.83 -2.64
C MET A 209 15.98 -7.71 -2.34
N LEU A 210 14.67 -7.96 -2.46
CA LEU A 210 13.66 -6.99 -2.02
C LEU A 210 13.63 -6.95 -0.49
N ASP A 211 13.77 -5.74 0.06
CA ASP A 211 13.63 -5.47 1.49
C ASP A 211 12.20 -4.99 1.79
N LEU A 212 11.48 -5.77 2.61
CA LEU A 212 10.13 -5.46 3.07
C LEU A 212 10.08 -5.12 4.57
N HIS A 213 11.22 -5.06 5.26
CA HIS A 213 11.32 -4.92 6.72
C HIS A 213 10.73 -3.60 7.25
N ASN A 214 10.63 -2.53 6.44
CA ASN A 214 10.20 -1.19 6.91
C ASN A 214 8.99 -0.61 6.17
N TYR A 215 8.16 -1.48 5.60
CA TYR A 215 7.01 -1.02 4.84
C TYR A 215 5.83 -0.60 5.74
N SER A 216 5.53 0.71 5.79
CA SER A 216 4.53 1.31 6.69
C SER A 216 3.29 1.78 5.92
N THR A 217 2.13 1.17 6.19
CA THR A 217 0.81 1.64 5.70
C THR A 217 0.19 2.58 6.74
N GLN A 218 0.75 3.77 6.93
CA GLN A 218 0.02 4.85 7.58
C GLN A 218 -1.16 5.19 6.67
N TYR A 219 -2.40 4.82 7.06
CA TYR A 219 -3.74 5.26 6.58
C TYR A 219 -4.80 4.14 6.46
N SER A 220 -4.67 2.99 7.14
CA SER A 220 -5.78 2.04 7.29
C SER A 220 -6.47 2.19 8.65
N TYR A 221 -7.76 2.51 8.62
CA TYR A 221 -8.71 2.46 9.73
C TYR A 221 -9.62 1.26 9.41
N ILE A 222 -9.80 0.26 10.27
CA ILE A 222 -10.90 0.04 11.23
C ILE A 222 -10.70 -1.44 11.65
N GLY A 223 -10.82 -1.94 12.87
CA GLY A 223 -11.19 -1.37 14.16
C GLY A 223 -11.21 -2.52 15.19
N TYR A 224 -10.75 -2.16 16.39
CA TYR A 224 -10.93 -2.71 17.74
C TYR A 224 -10.80 -4.21 18.02
N ASP A 225 -9.85 -4.43 18.94
CA ASP A 225 -9.70 -5.55 19.87
C ASP A 225 -8.99 -6.79 19.33
N TRP A 226 -7.67 -6.83 19.55
CA TRP A 226 -6.89 -7.92 20.18
C TRP A 226 -5.49 -8.00 19.58
N ILE A 227 -4.36 -8.00 20.28
CA ILE A 227 -4.02 -7.98 21.70
C ILE A 227 -2.60 -7.40 21.73
N HIS A 228 -2.35 -6.59 22.75
CA HIS A 228 -1.08 -6.16 23.31
C HIS A 228 0.21 -6.82 22.77
N ASP A 229 1.08 -5.94 22.27
CA ASP A 229 2.53 -6.06 22.11
C ASP A 229 3.10 -6.99 21.02
N LEU A 230 4.14 -6.45 20.38
CA LEU A 230 5.08 -7.02 19.40
C LEU A 230 4.72 -6.94 17.89
N GLU A 231 3.76 -6.11 17.43
CA GLU A 231 3.37 -6.02 15.99
C GLU A 231 4.11 -5.00 15.09
N LYS A 232 5.17 -4.33 15.54
CA LYS A 232 5.60 -3.07 14.88
C LYS A 232 6.27 -3.18 13.49
N LEU A 233 6.29 -4.35 12.86
CA LEU A 233 6.67 -4.57 11.45
C LEU A 233 5.74 -5.60 10.73
N ARG A 234 4.50 -5.78 11.21
CA ARG A 234 3.63 -6.94 10.89
C ARG A 234 2.65 -6.79 9.70
N ASN A 235 2.71 -5.75 8.87
CA ASN A 235 1.60 -5.40 7.95
C ASN A 235 1.92 -5.51 6.45
N LEU A 236 2.19 -6.73 5.98
CA LEU A 236 1.57 -7.17 4.74
C LEU A 236 0.29 -7.92 5.16
N THR A 237 -0.86 -7.46 4.70
CA THR A 237 -2.18 -8.08 4.98
C THR A 237 -2.93 -8.28 3.68
N SER A 238 -2.28 -8.87 2.67
CA SER A 238 -3.08 -9.43 1.59
C SER A 238 -3.74 -10.71 2.13
N PHE A 239 -5.05 -10.82 1.93
CA PHE A 239 -5.65 -12.14 1.92
C PHE A 239 -5.28 -12.75 0.56
N THR A 240 -4.50 -13.82 0.59
CA THR A 240 -4.12 -14.65 -0.56
C THR A 240 -3.51 -13.87 -1.74
N SER A 241 -2.19 -13.66 -1.74
CA SER A 241 -1.48 -13.30 -2.98
C SER A 241 -0.90 -14.52 -3.67
N ASP A 242 -1.07 -14.56 -4.98
CA ASP A 242 -0.46 -15.54 -5.85
C ASP A 242 0.99 -15.13 -6.19
N PHE A 243 1.93 -15.76 -5.51
CA PHE A 243 3.37 -15.68 -5.75
C PHE A 243 3.90 -17.00 -6.33
N ARG A 244 3.09 -17.73 -7.10
CA ARG A 244 3.56 -18.95 -7.74
C ARG A 244 4.62 -18.62 -8.79
N GLU A 245 5.65 -19.47 -8.86
CA GLU A 245 6.71 -19.39 -9.88
C GLU A 245 7.51 -18.07 -9.90
N THR A 246 7.44 -17.26 -8.84
CA THR A 246 8.18 -15.98 -8.74
C THR A 246 9.60 -16.17 -8.23
N ASN A 247 10.46 -15.17 -8.46
CA ASN A 247 11.83 -15.18 -7.93
C ASN A 247 11.98 -14.20 -6.75
N PHE A 248 12.28 -14.75 -5.58
CA PHE A 248 12.50 -14.08 -4.31
C PHE A 248 13.82 -14.51 -3.67
N GLU A 249 14.82 -14.85 -4.48
CA GLU A 249 16.14 -15.23 -3.97
C GLU A 249 16.71 -14.11 -3.07
N PHE A 250 17.15 -14.49 -1.87
CA PHE A 250 17.74 -13.60 -0.86
C PHE A 250 16.85 -12.44 -0.41
N CYS A 251 15.52 -12.55 -0.53
CA CYS A 251 14.62 -11.50 -0.05
C CYS A 251 14.50 -11.49 1.47
N ASP A 252 14.28 -10.30 2.01
CA ASP A 252 14.01 -10.09 3.43
C ASP A 252 12.48 -10.00 3.64
N PHE A 253 11.93 -11.06 4.23
CA PHE A 253 10.54 -11.17 4.68
C PHE A 253 10.43 -11.17 6.20
N THR A 254 11.45 -10.69 6.92
CA THR A 254 11.43 -10.71 8.36
C THR A 254 10.25 -9.90 8.91
N TYR A 255 9.64 -10.40 9.98
CA TYR A 255 8.45 -9.84 10.62
C TYR A 255 7.16 -9.72 9.77
N SER A 256 7.19 -10.18 8.51
CA SER A 256 6.08 -9.98 7.58
C SER A 256 4.84 -10.84 7.88
N GLY A 257 3.66 -10.32 7.50
CA GLY A 257 2.40 -11.08 7.45
C GLY A 257 2.20 -11.70 6.07
N LEU A 258 2.52 -12.99 5.91
CA LEU A 258 2.48 -13.70 4.63
C LEU A 258 1.58 -14.93 4.69
N SER A 259 0.58 -14.86 5.55
CA SER A 259 -0.34 -15.96 5.82
C SER A 259 -1.35 -16.10 4.69
N TRP A 260 -1.66 -17.33 4.29
CA TRP A 260 -2.47 -17.69 3.12
C TRP A 260 -1.83 -17.41 1.75
N PHE A 261 -0.56 -17.04 1.68
CA PHE A 261 0.09 -16.76 0.41
C PHE A 261 0.41 -18.04 -0.37
N LEU A 262 0.38 -17.96 -1.70
CA LEU A 262 0.71 -19.07 -2.59
C LEU A 262 2.10 -18.87 -3.18
N PHE A 263 3.12 -19.46 -2.56
CA PHE A 263 4.51 -19.47 -3.03
C PHE A 263 4.87 -20.73 -3.85
N CYS A 264 3.88 -21.46 -4.36
CA CYS A 264 4.15 -22.75 -5.02
C CYS A 264 5.15 -22.59 -6.18
N ARG A 265 6.17 -23.46 -6.23
CA ARG A 265 7.23 -23.45 -7.27
C ARG A 265 8.03 -22.13 -7.38
N SER A 266 7.94 -21.24 -6.39
CA SER A 266 8.74 -20.02 -6.36
C SER A 266 10.20 -20.31 -5.99
N ASN A 267 11.11 -19.42 -6.39
CA ASN A 267 12.51 -19.43 -5.96
C ASN A 267 12.68 -18.55 -4.73
N LEU A 268 12.75 -19.13 -3.53
CA LEU A 268 12.92 -18.46 -2.24
C LEU A 268 14.28 -18.81 -1.61
N LYS A 269 15.27 -19.20 -2.43
CA LYS A 269 16.59 -19.58 -1.95
C LYS A 269 17.23 -18.42 -1.18
N GLY A 270 17.68 -18.70 0.03
CA GLY A 270 18.31 -17.72 0.91
C GLY A 270 17.38 -16.64 1.46
N ALA A 271 16.06 -16.74 1.23
CA ALA A 271 15.11 -15.78 1.78
C ALA A 271 15.02 -15.88 3.31
N ASP A 272 14.80 -14.75 3.97
CA ASP A 272 14.70 -14.66 5.42
C ASP A 272 13.25 -14.41 5.87
N PHE A 273 12.64 -15.40 6.52
CA PHE A 273 11.29 -15.36 7.08
C PHE A 273 11.30 -15.28 8.62
N SER A 274 12.39 -14.82 9.21
CA SER A 274 12.49 -14.73 10.67
C SER A 274 11.40 -13.82 11.23
N HIS A 275 10.69 -14.29 12.24
CA HIS A 275 9.56 -13.61 12.90
C HIS A 275 8.32 -13.42 12.01
N ALA A 276 8.27 -14.00 10.81
CA ALA A 276 7.12 -13.89 9.91
C ALA A 276 5.90 -14.70 10.42
N LYS A 277 4.71 -14.28 10.00
CA LYS A 277 3.45 -15.03 10.15
C LYS A 277 3.10 -15.70 8.83
N LEU A 278 3.13 -17.03 8.80
CA LEU A 278 2.99 -17.87 7.61
C LEU A 278 1.91 -18.96 7.81
N PHE A 279 0.82 -18.63 8.51
CA PHE A 279 -0.25 -19.60 8.73
C PHE A 279 -0.98 -19.90 7.41
N ASN A 280 -1.25 -21.17 7.13
CA ASN A 280 -1.85 -21.65 5.88
C ASN A 280 -1.13 -21.19 4.60
N THR A 281 0.17 -20.90 4.67
CA THR A 281 0.97 -20.52 3.50
C THR A 281 1.38 -21.74 2.69
N ASN A 282 1.28 -21.66 1.36
CA ASN A 282 1.60 -22.77 0.47
C ASN A 282 2.98 -22.57 -0.19
N PHE A 283 3.97 -23.36 0.24
CA PHE A 283 5.32 -23.44 -0.31
C PHE A 283 5.54 -24.69 -1.19
N ALA A 284 4.47 -25.34 -1.66
CA ALA A 284 4.61 -26.61 -2.36
C ALA A 284 5.48 -26.50 -3.62
N GLY A 285 6.50 -27.34 -3.69
CA GLY A 285 7.49 -27.33 -4.78
C GLY A 285 8.41 -26.11 -4.83
N ALA A 286 8.41 -25.23 -3.83
CA ALA A 286 9.28 -24.06 -3.79
C ALA A 286 10.75 -24.44 -3.55
N ASN A 287 11.68 -23.64 -4.09
CA ASN A 287 13.10 -23.73 -3.78
C ASN A 287 13.40 -22.87 -2.55
N LEU A 288 13.59 -23.49 -1.39
CA LEU A 288 13.84 -22.85 -0.09
C LEU A 288 15.26 -23.14 0.42
N LYS A 289 16.21 -23.41 -0.49
CA LYS A 289 17.60 -23.69 -0.10
C LYS A 289 18.19 -22.56 0.71
N ASN A 290 18.82 -22.88 1.84
CA ASN A 290 19.44 -21.91 2.75
C ASN A 290 18.50 -20.80 3.27
N SER A 291 17.17 -20.98 3.21
CA SER A 291 16.24 -20.00 3.77
C SER A 291 16.24 -20.04 5.31
N ARG A 292 15.86 -18.93 5.95
CA ARG A 292 15.79 -18.82 7.41
C ARG A 292 14.35 -18.70 7.90
N PHE A 293 13.99 -19.52 8.87
CA PHE A 293 12.74 -19.48 9.62
C PHE A 293 13.08 -19.48 11.13
N LEU A 294 13.26 -18.29 11.70
CA LEU A 294 13.54 -18.13 13.12
C LEU A 294 12.31 -17.52 13.80
N ASN A 295 11.79 -18.13 14.87
CA ASN A 295 10.62 -17.60 15.60
C ASN A 295 9.38 -17.39 14.70
N THR A 296 9.15 -18.29 13.75
CA THR A 296 8.12 -18.14 12.70
C THR A 296 6.86 -18.94 13.03
N PHE A 297 5.68 -18.42 12.67
CA PHE A 297 4.39 -19.13 12.80
C PHE A 297 4.02 -19.82 11.48
N LEU A 298 4.12 -21.15 11.41
CA LEU A 298 3.93 -21.97 10.21
C LEU A 298 2.76 -22.97 10.36
N VAL A 299 1.77 -22.62 11.18
CA VAL A 299 0.59 -23.47 11.41
C VAL A 299 -0.12 -23.75 10.07
N ASP A 300 -0.38 -25.02 9.78
CA ASP A 300 -0.98 -25.50 8.52
C ASP A 300 -0.22 -25.11 7.23
N ALA A 301 1.07 -24.74 7.31
CA ALA A 301 1.86 -24.45 6.12
C ALA A 301 2.15 -25.72 5.29
N ASP A 302 2.16 -25.60 3.96
CA ASP A 302 2.43 -26.71 3.05
C ASP A 302 3.82 -26.60 2.40
N PHE A 303 4.76 -27.43 2.81
CA PHE A 303 6.10 -27.58 2.23
C PHE A 303 6.23 -28.82 1.32
N SER A 304 5.11 -29.40 0.86
CA SER A 304 5.16 -30.64 0.08
C SER A 304 5.98 -30.48 -1.19
N ASN A 305 6.92 -31.40 -1.45
CA ASN A 305 7.86 -31.38 -2.57
C ASN A 305 8.81 -30.15 -2.59
N ALA A 306 8.89 -29.36 -1.52
CA ALA A 306 9.81 -28.22 -1.46
C ALA A 306 11.27 -28.68 -1.25
N ASP A 307 12.22 -27.87 -1.72
CA ASP A 307 13.65 -28.10 -1.46
C ASP A 307 14.10 -27.23 -0.29
N LEU A 308 14.22 -27.84 0.89
CA LEU A 308 14.63 -27.21 2.17
C LEU A 308 16.11 -27.46 2.48
N THR A 309 16.94 -27.77 1.47
CA THR A 309 18.36 -28.09 1.70
C THR A 309 19.05 -26.95 2.46
N ASN A 310 19.68 -27.25 3.60
CA ASN A 310 20.32 -26.28 4.50
C ASN A 310 19.40 -25.15 5.02
N ALA A 311 18.08 -25.31 4.97
CA ALA A 311 17.16 -24.36 5.58
C ALA A 311 17.27 -24.40 7.11
N ILE A 312 17.02 -23.28 7.77
CA ILE A 312 17.13 -23.14 9.23
C ILE A 312 15.72 -22.96 9.80
N PHE A 313 15.29 -23.85 10.69
CA PHE A 313 14.05 -23.74 11.46
C PHE A 313 14.36 -23.77 12.95
N ILE A 314 14.29 -22.61 13.60
CA ILE A 314 14.52 -22.50 15.06
C ILE A 314 13.30 -21.83 15.69
N ASN A 315 12.79 -22.43 16.77
CA ASN A 315 11.65 -21.92 17.52
C ASN A 315 10.41 -21.62 16.64
N CYS A 316 10.12 -22.50 15.67
CA CYS A 316 8.97 -22.36 14.78
C CYS A 316 7.76 -23.13 15.31
N ASN A 317 6.57 -22.57 15.18
CA ASN A 317 5.33 -23.32 15.38
C ASN A 317 4.94 -24.00 14.07
N LEU A 318 4.99 -25.32 14.03
CA LEU A 318 4.74 -26.15 12.84
C LEU A 318 3.52 -27.06 12.99
N GLU A 319 2.61 -26.75 13.92
CA GLU A 319 1.37 -27.49 14.11
C GLU A 319 0.60 -27.63 12.77
N GLY A 320 0.31 -28.86 12.36
CA GLY A 320 -0.41 -29.15 11.11
C GLY A 320 0.39 -28.95 9.82
N ALA A 321 1.65 -28.49 9.90
CA ALA A 321 2.49 -28.27 8.74
C ALA A 321 2.81 -29.59 8.01
N ARG A 322 2.82 -29.54 6.67
CA ARG A 322 3.03 -30.71 5.79
C ARG A 322 4.38 -30.63 5.10
N PHE A 323 5.09 -31.76 5.05
CA PHE A 323 6.43 -31.86 4.46
C PHE A 323 6.55 -33.07 3.52
N ASN A 324 5.44 -33.52 2.95
CA ASN A 324 5.40 -34.72 2.10
C ASN A 324 6.39 -34.59 0.93
N ASN A 325 7.33 -35.53 0.81
CA ASN A 325 8.39 -35.52 -0.21
C ASN A 325 9.29 -34.27 -0.21
N ALA A 326 9.34 -33.50 0.89
CA ALA A 326 10.26 -32.36 0.99
C ALA A 326 11.70 -32.85 1.12
N ASN A 327 12.64 -32.18 0.44
CA ASN A 327 14.06 -32.46 0.62
C ASN A 327 14.58 -31.68 1.83
N VAL A 328 14.82 -32.37 2.94
CA VAL A 328 15.27 -31.81 4.22
C VAL A 328 16.77 -32.03 4.49
N SER A 329 17.56 -32.28 3.45
CA SER A 329 19.00 -32.54 3.58
C SER A 329 19.74 -31.36 4.23
N GLY A 330 20.48 -31.61 5.31
CA GLY A 330 21.24 -30.56 6.01
C GLY A 330 20.39 -29.50 6.70
N ILE A 331 19.08 -29.72 6.85
CA ILE A 331 18.20 -28.81 7.59
C ILE A 331 18.69 -28.64 9.03
N GLN A 332 18.65 -27.40 9.52
CA GLN A 332 19.03 -27.09 10.90
C GLN A 332 17.75 -26.91 11.73
N ILE A 333 17.50 -27.84 12.66
CA ILE A 333 16.27 -27.91 13.46
C ILE A 333 16.53 -28.22 14.93
N THR A 334 15.57 -27.93 15.81
CA THR A 334 15.58 -28.37 17.22
C THR A 334 15.16 -29.83 17.38
N GLU A 335 15.43 -30.43 18.54
CA GLU A 335 15.07 -31.81 18.86
C GLU A 335 13.56 -32.07 18.83
N ASP A 336 12.76 -31.10 19.30
CA ASP A 336 11.30 -31.17 19.24
C ASP A 336 10.79 -31.26 17.79
N LEU A 337 11.39 -30.49 16.89
CA LEU A 337 11.02 -30.49 15.48
C LEU A 337 11.49 -31.77 14.78
N LEU A 338 12.66 -32.30 15.13
CA LEU A 338 13.11 -33.59 14.61
C LEU A 338 12.08 -34.70 14.90
N SER A 339 11.55 -34.72 16.12
CA SER A 339 10.51 -35.69 16.53
C SER A 339 9.21 -35.53 15.72
N TYR A 340 8.82 -34.29 15.43
CA TYR A 340 7.64 -33.99 14.59
C TYR A 340 7.82 -34.49 13.14
N LEU A 341 8.99 -34.24 12.53
CA LEU A 341 9.30 -34.69 11.16
C LEU A 341 9.33 -36.22 11.05
N GLN A 342 9.89 -36.91 12.05
CA GLN A 342 9.90 -38.37 12.14
C GLN A 342 8.48 -38.95 12.24
N ALA A 343 7.62 -38.35 13.07
CA ALA A 343 6.21 -38.75 13.16
C ALA A 343 5.47 -38.54 11.83
N GLY A 344 5.89 -37.56 11.02
CA GLY A 344 5.40 -37.31 9.66
C GLY A 344 5.93 -38.28 8.59
N GLY A 345 6.78 -39.25 8.94
CA GLY A 345 7.31 -40.24 8.01
C GLY A 345 8.43 -39.73 7.09
N ILE A 346 9.08 -38.62 7.46
CA ILE A 346 10.19 -38.04 6.70
C ILE A 346 11.48 -38.75 7.09
N ASP A 347 12.33 -39.05 6.11
CA ASP A 347 13.67 -39.58 6.38
C ASP A 347 14.54 -38.51 7.03
N THR A 348 14.74 -38.64 8.34
CA THR A 348 15.62 -37.77 9.12
C THR A 348 16.94 -38.44 9.49
N SER A 349 17.33 -39.54 8.85
CA SER A 349 18.50 -40.33 9.22
C SER A 349 19.82 -39.56 9.22
N ASN A 350 19.91 -38.52 8.39
CA ASN A 350 21.09 -37.66 8.23
C ASN A 350 20.94 -36.27 8.86
N ILE A 351 19.95 -36.08 9.75
CA ILE A 351 19.69 -34.79 10.40
C ILE A 351 20.17 -34.84 11.85
N GLU A 352 21.14 -34.00 12.18
CA GLU A 352 21.56 -33.78 13.57
C GLU A 352 20.83 -32.55 14.12
N PRO A 353 20.07 -32.68 15.23
CA PRO A 353 19.39 -31.55 15.83
C PRO A 353 20.39 -30.59 16.49
N ILE A 354 20.07 -29.31 16.46
CA ILE A 354 20.86 -28.26 17.11
C ILE A 354 20.71 -28.41 18.62
N LYS A 355 21.83 -28.70 19.30
CA LYS A 355 21.88 -28.88 20.77
C LYS A 355 22.00 -27.56 21.55
N GLU A 356 22.58 -26.53 20.95
CA GLU A 356 22.70 -25.18 21.51
C GLU A 356 22.40 -24.14 20.43
N ILE A 357 21.39 -23.30 20.66
CA ILE A 357 21.14 -22.13 19.82
C ILE A 357 22.17 -21.06 20.23
N ARG A 358 23.26 -20.93 19.46
CA ARG A 358 24.19 -19.80 19.62
C ARG A 358 23.66 -18.62 18.83
N TRP A 359 23.24 -17.58 19.55
CA TRP A 359 22.93 -16.28 18.99
C TRP A 359 24.25 -15.52 18.78
N GLU A 360 24.86 -15.66 17.61
CA GLU A 360 25.93 -14.76 17.16
C GLU A 360 25.38 -13.59 16.36
#